data_AF-A0A7V2CYP4-F1
#
_entry.id   AF-A0A7V2CYP4-F1
#
_cell.length_a   1.000
_cell.length_b   1.000
_cell.length_c   1.000
_cell.angle_alpha   90.00
_cell.angle_beta   90.00
_cell.angle_gamma   90.00
#
_symmetry.space_group_name_H-M   'P 1'
#
loop_
_entity.id
_entity.type
_entity.pdbx_description
1 polymer ?
#
loop_
_entity_poly.entity_id
_entity_poly.type
_entity_poly.pdbx_seq_one_letter_code
_entity_poly.pdbx_strand_id
1 'polypeptide(L)'
;MDTPCLGEARFPSPNRQTVSDDIRIPERIETGADRGIEFESAGPRDKLFFDPATVRAGIVTCGGLCPGLNNVIRSIVLELHYGYGVRDILGFRGGYGGLDPACGIEPLHLDPAAVEGIHRKGGTVLGSSRGPVDVGRAVENLVARGINMLFTVGGDGTQRGANALYQEARRRGHALAVVGIPKTIDNDVAFVSRTFGFVSAVEEA
;
A
#
# COMPACT_ATOMS: atom_id res chain seq x y z
N MET A 1 19.46 -8.13 2.75
CA MET A 1 18.10 -8.26 3.33
C MET A 1 17.24 -8.76 2.20
N ASP A 2 16.68 -9.96 2.27
CA ASP A 2 15.86 -10.49 1.16
C ASP A 2 14.45 -9.90 1.27
N THR A 3 14.07 -9.08 0.30
CA THR A 3 12.71 -8.53 0.18
C THR A 3 11.72 -9.69 0.02
N PRO A 4 10.65 -9.78 0.84
CA PRO A 4 9.64 -10.82 0.68
C PRO A 4 9.04 -10.77 -0.73
N CYS A 5 9.05 -11.89 -1.43
CA CYS A 5 8.53 -12.01 -2.79
C CYS A 5 7.47 -13.12 -2.86
N LEU A 6 6.45 -12.91 -3.70
CA LEU A 6 5.40 -13.91 -3.97
C LEU A 6 5.85 -15.02 -4.92
N GLY A 7 6.97 -14.83 -5.61
CA GLY A 7 7.54 -15.77 -6.58
C GLY A 7 8.07 -15.05 -7.82
N GLU A 8 8.31 -15.83 -8.87
CA GLU A 8 8.84 -15.32 -10.13
C GLU A 8 7.84 -14.40 -10.85
N ALA A 9 8.31 -13.25 -11.33
CA ALA A 9 7.53 -12.34 -12.18
C ALA A 9 7.48 -12.84 -13.63
N ARG A 10 6.28 -12.91 -14.21
CA ARG A 10 6.03 -13.61 -15.48
C ARG A 10 5.28 -12.79 -16.52
N PHE A 11 4.53 -11.79 -16.08
CA PHE A 11 3.66 -11.01 -16.97
C PHE A 11 4.39 -9.76 -17.45
N PRO A 12 4.30 -9.40 -18.74
CA PRO A 12 4.92 -8.16 -19.21
C PRO A 12 4.25 -6.95 -18.57
N SER A 13 5.06 -5.98 -18.15
CA SER A 13 4.58 -4.70 -17.67
C SER A 13 4.09 -3.82 -18.83
N PRO A 14 3.02 -3.03 -18.64
CA PRO A 14 2.60 -2.03 -19.62
C PRO A 14 3.56 -0.83 -19.68
N ASN A 15 4.43 -0.66 -18.68
CA ASN A 15 5.39 0.44 -18.61
C ASN A 15 6.62 0.18 -19.50
N ARG A 16 6.95 1.15 -20.35
CA ARG A 16 8.14 1.09 -21.24
C ARG A 16 9.44 1.51 -20.56
N GLN A 17 9.35 2.30 -19.50
CA GLN A 17 10.49 2.75 -18.71
C GLN A 17 10.51 1.98 -17.41
N THR A 18 11.53 1.15 -17.21
CA THR A 18 11.61 0.20 -16.10
C THR A 18 12.91 0.38 -15.32
N VAL A 19 12.88 -0.01 -14.06
CA VAL A 19 14.02 -0.04 -13.14
C VAL A 19 14.47 -1.49 -13.03
N SER A 20 15.78 -1.74 -13.17
CA SER A 20 16.35 -3.08 -13.01
C SER A 20 16.31 -3.51 -11.53
N ASP A 21 16.03 -4.79 -11.30
CA ASP A 21 16.09 -5.41 -9.97
C ASP A 21 17.50 -5.43 -9.37
N ASP A 22 18.54 -5.19 -10.18
CA ASP A 22 19.94 -5.10 -9.76
C ASP A 22 20.31 -3.72 -9.19
N ILE A 23 19.44 -2.72 -9.33
CA ILE A 23 19.74 -1.38 -8.83
C ILE A 23 19.63 -1.38 -7.29
N ARG A 24 20.74 -1.01 -6.66
CA ARG A 24 20.90 -0.88 -5.21
C ARG A 24 21.32 0.55 -4.87
N ILE A 25 20.65 1.12 -3.87
CA ILE A 25 20.90 2.47 -3.36
C ILE A 25 21.54 2.35 -1.98
N PRO A 26 22.78 2.81 -1.79
CA PRO A 26 23.43 2.74 -0.49
C PRO A 26 22.75 3.68 0.52
N GLU A 27 22.71 3.26 1.78
CA GLU A 27 22.24 4.09 2.90
C GLU A 27 23.05 5.39 3.03
N ARG A 28 24.37 5.29 2.82
CA ARG A 28 25.32 6.40 2.94
C ARG A 28 26.02 6.67 1.62
N ILE A 29 26.02 7.94 1.22
CA ILE A 29 26.76 8.42 0.04
C ILE A 29 27.93 9.27 0.56
N GLU A 30 28.91 8.61 1.19
CA GLU A 30 30.13 9.24 1.70
C GLU A 30 31.35 8.70 0.94
N THR A 31 32.20 9.60 0.45
CA THR A 31 33.39 9.22 -0.31
C THR A 31 34.40 8.50 0.59
N GLY A 32 34.75 7.25 0.24
CA GLY A 32 35.74 6.45 0.97
C GLY A 32 35.20 5.64 2.15
N ALA A 33 33.90 5.71 2.44
CA ALA A 33 33.24 4.85 3.42
C ALA A 33 32.85 3.50 2.81
N ASP A 34 32.73 2.47 3.65
CA ASP A 34 32.10 1.21 3.27
C ASP A 34 30.62 1.44 2.92
N ARG A 35 30.12 0.75 1.90
CA ARG A 35 28.76 0.98 1.35
C ARG A 35 27.65 0.61 2.33
N GLY A 36 27.96 -0.22 3.34
CA GLY A 36 27.04 -0.53 4.43
C GLY A 36 25.76 -1.21 3.95
N ILE A 37 24.61 -0.77 4.46
CA ILE A 37 23.30 -1.27 4.07
C ILE A 37 22.93 -0.68 2.70
N GLU A 38 22.43 -1.52 1.80
CA GLU A 38 21.88 -1.10 0.51
C GLU A 38 20.38 -1.41 0.43
N PHE A 39 19.64 -0.54 -0.25
CA PHE A 39 18.20 -0.63 -0.46
C PHE A 39 17.88 -0.94 -1.92
N GLU A 40 16.79 -1.67 -2.15
CA GLU A 40 16.24 -1.87 -3.48
C GLU A 40 15.58 -0.58 -3.99
N SER A 41 15.85 -0.20 -5.24
CA SER A 41 15.21 0.97 -5.85
C SER A 41 13.78 0.67 -6.28
N ALA A 42 12.81 1.40 -5.74
CA ALA A 42 11.41 1.30 -6.15
C ALA A 42 11.21 1.86 -7.58
N GLY A 43 10.28 1.27 -8.33
CA GLY A 43 9.88 1.77 -9.65
C GLY A 43 9.21 0.69 -10.50
N PRO A 44 8.70 1.03 -11.69
CA PRO A 44 8.12 0.05 -12.61
C PRO A 44 9.14 -1.03 -12.98
N ARG A 45 8.71 -2.29 -13.04
CA ARG A 45 9.52 -3.43 -13.51
C ARG A 45 9.13 -3.83 -14.92
N ASP A 46 9.99 -4.56 -15.62
CA ASP A 46 9.73 -5.13 -16.95
C ASP A 46 8.73 -6.29 -16.89
N LYS A 47 8.80 -7.07 -15.82
CA LYS A 47 7.91 -8.18 -15.51
C LYS A 47 7.16 -7.96 -14.19
N LEU A 48 5.92 -8.41 -14.16
CA LEU A 48 5.01 -8.35 -13.04
C LEU A 48 4.68 -9.76 -12.55
N PHE A 49 4.44 -9.89 -11.25
CA PHE A 49 4.00 -11.16 -10.66
C PHE A 49 2.52 -11.45 -10.97
N PHE A 50 1.65 -10.43 -10.92
CA PHE A 50 0.25 -10.56 -11.29
C PHE A 50 0.02 -10.10 -12.73
N ASP A 51 -0.89 -10.77 -13.44
CA ASP A 51 -1.48 -10.24 -14.67
C ASP A 51 -2.40 -9.07 -14.28
N PRO A 52 -2.15 -7.83 -14.75
CA PRO A 52 -2.99 -6.68 -14.43
C PRO A 52 -4.48 -6.90 -14.74
N ALA A 53 -4.83 -7.72 -15.74
CA ALA A 53 -6.23 -8.03 -16.07
C ALA A 53 -6.95 -8.85 -14.98
N THR A 54 -6.20 -9.51 -14.10
CA THR A 54 -6.71 -10.37 -13.02
C THR A 54 -6.55 -9.74 -11.63
N VAL A 55 -5.93 -8.57 -11.54
CA VAL A 55 -5.74 -7.88 -10.27
C VAL A 55 -7.08 -7.38 -9.76
N ARG A 56 -7.34 -7.67 -8.48
CA ARG A 56 -8.38 -7.02 -7.69
C ARG A 56 -7.71 -6.41 -6.47
N ALA A 57 -7.71 -5.09 -6.42
CA ALA A 57 -6.98 -4.32 -5.44
C ALA A 57 -7.87 -3.87 -4.29
N GLY A 58 -7.32 -3.84 -3.08
CA GLY A 58 -7.91 -3.28 -1.88
C GLY A 58 -7.09 -2.11 -1.36
N ILE A 59 -7.74 -1.08 -0.84
CA ILE A 59 -7.09 0.05 -0.15
C ILE A 59 -7.73 0.21 1.22
N VAL A 60 -6.91 0.34 2.26
CA VAL A 60 -7.38 0.64 3.63
C VAL A 60 -6.53 1.73 4.27
N THR A 61 -7.17 2.70 4.90
CA THR A 61 -6.52 3.76 5.68
C THR A 61 -6.75 3.54 7.18
N CYS A 62 -5.68 3.47 7.97
CA CYS A 62 -5.71 3.13 9.39
C CYS A 62 -5.02 4.18 10.28
N GLY A 63 -5.40 4.21 11.56
CA GLY A 63 -4.80 5.05 12.58
C GLY A 63 -5.30 6.50 12.56
N GLY A 64 -4.49 7.41 13.13
CA GLY A 64 -4.80 8.84 13.17
C GLY A 64 -4.79 9.48 11.77
N LEU A 65 -5.60 10.53 11.60
CA LEU A 65 -5.64 11.29 10.36
C LEU A 65 -4.33 12.05 10.13
N CYS A 66 -4.00 12.26 8.87
CA CYS A 66 -2.79 12.95 8.42
C CYS A 66 -3.11 13.64 7.07
N PRO A 67 -2.62 14.86 6.81
CA PRO A 67 -2.76 15.48 5.50
C PRO A 67 -2.24 14.56 4.39
N GLY A 68 -2.93 14.51 3.24
CA GLY A 68 -2.51 13.74 2.08
C GLY A 68 -3.05 12.31 1.97
N LEU A 69 -3.82 11.82 2.95
CA LEU A 69 -4.46 10.48 2.86
C LEU A 69 -5.30 10.31 1.58
N ASN A 70 -6.12 11.30 1.24
CA ASN A 70 -6.90 11.30 0.00
C ASN A 70 -6.03 11.38 -1.26
N ASN A 71 -4.86 12.02 -1.18
CA ASN A 71 -3.89 12.07 -2.29
C ASN A 71 -3.32 10.67 -2.54
N VAL A 72 -2.97 9.94 -1.47
CA VAL A 72 -2.49 8.56 -1.57
C VAL A 72 -3.56 7.66 -2.21
N ILE A 73 -4.79 7.68 -1.69
CA ILE A 73 -5.91 6.89 -2.26
C ILE A 73 -6.07 7.21 -3.75
N ARG A 74 -6.15 8.51 -4.10
CA ARG A 74 -6.32 8.94 -5.48
C ARG A 74 -5.18 8.47 -6.38
N SER A 75 -3.93 8.64 -5.96
CA SER A 75 -2.76 8.25 -6.77
C SER A 75 -2.72 6.75 -7.02
N ILE A 76 -3.02 5.91 -6.02
CA ILE A 76 -3.10 4.46 -6.19
C ILE A 76 -4.19 4.12 -7.22
N VAL A 77 -5.39 4.68 -7.07
CA VAL A 77 -6.52 4.38 -7.98
C VAL A 77 -6.19 4.79 -9.41
N LEU A 78 -5.64 5.98 -9.62
CA LEU A 78 -5.30 6.47 -10.96
C LEU A 78 -4.17 5.66 -11.60
N GLU A 79 -3.14 5.29 -10.85
CA GLU A 79 -2.03 4.49 -11.36
C GLU A 79 -2.48 3.06 -11.71
N LEU A 80 -3.24 2.42 -10.82
CA LEU A 80 -3.83 1.10 -11.09
C LEU A 80 -4.72 1.15 -12.35
N HIS A 81 -5.58 2.17 -12.46
CA HIS A 81 -6.54 2.27 -13.56
C HIS A 81 -5.89 2.63 -14.90
N TYR A 82 -5.09 3.70 -14.94
CA TYR A 82 -4.52 4.22 -16.19
C TYR A 82 -3.15 3.61 -16.53
N GLY A 83 -2.29 3.39 -15.52
CA GLY A 83 -0.96 2.83 -15.71
C GLY A 83 -0.99 1.31 -15.94
N TYR A 84 -1.85 0.60 -15.21
CA TYR A 84 -1.91 -0.87 -15.24
C TYR A 84 -3.21 -1.45 -15.80
N GLY A 85 -4.25 -0.65 -16.06
CA GLY A 85 -5.52 -1.15 -16.60
C GLY A 85 -6.39 -1.93 -15.60
N VAL A 86 -6.06 -1.87 -14.31
CA VAL A 86 -6.80 -2.52 -13.22
C VAL A 86 -8.11 -1.78 -12.97
N ARG A 87 -9.24 -2.48 -13.09
CA ARG A 87 -10.59 -1.87 -12.96
C ARG A 87 -11.29 -2.20 -11.65
N ASP A 88 -10.85 -3.25 -10.97
CA ASP A 88 -11.51 -3.74 -9.77
C ASP A 88 -10.73 -3.32 -8.52
N ILE A 89 -11.11 -2.18 -7.97
CA ILE A 89 -10.44 -1.54 -6.85
C ILE A 89 -11.48 -1.25 -5.77
N LEU A 90 -11.26 -1.80 -4.57
CA LEU A 90 -12.12 -1.65 -3.41
C LEU A 90 -11.45 -0.79 -2.33
N GLY A 91 -12.19 0.17 -1.79
CA GLY A 91 -11.82 0.95 -0.62
C GLY A 91 -12.50 0.40 0.64
N PHE A 92 -11.73 -0.23 1.52
CA PHE A 92 -12.21 -0.75 2.80
C PHE A 92 -12.36 0.38 3.81
N ARG A 93 -13.54 0.46 4.43
CA ARG A 93 -13.96 1.61 5.22
C ARG A 93 -13.70 1.42 6.71
N GLY A 94 -13.24 2.47 7.39
CA GLY A 94 -13.08 2.46 8.84
C GLY A 94 -11.88 1.62 9.31
N GLY A 95 -10.74 1.72 8.63
CA GLY A 95 -9.50 1.02 8.98
C GLY A 95 -9.64 -0.50 8.92
N TYR A 96 -8.81 -1.21 9.70
CA TYR A 96 -8.81 -2.67 9.69
C TYR A 96 -10.12 -3.31 10.17
N GLY A 97 -10.92 -2.61 10.99
CA GLY A 97 -12.28 -3.06 11.32
C GLY A 97 -13.16 -3.26 10.07
N GLY A 98 -12.91 -2.50 9.00
CA GLY A 98 -13.58 -2.67 7.71
C GLY A 98 -13.24 -3.98 6.98
N LEU A 99 -12.19 -4.68 7.38
CA LEU A 99 -11.85 -5.99 6.82
C LEU A 99 -12.63 -7.14 7.48
N ASP A 100 -13.25 -6.91 8.65
CA ASP A 100 -14.09 -7.92 9.29
C ASP A 100 -15.47 -7.94 8.61
N PRO A 101 -15.90 -9.07 8.01
CA PRO A 101 -17.18 -9.13 7.32
C PRO A 101 -18.41 -9.03 8.25
N ALA A 102 -18.28 -9.18 9.57
CA ALA A 102 -19.41 -9.09 10.50
C ALA A 102 -19.69 -7.67 11.02
N CYS A 103 -18.69 -6.80 11.05
CA CYS A 103 -18.84 -5.42 11.53
C CYS A 103 -18.37 -4.36 10.54
N GLY A 104 -17.63 -4.77 9.50
CA GLY A 104 -17.21 -3.92 8.41
C GLY A 104 -18.39 -3.46 7.56
N ILE A 105 -18.30 -2.23 7.09
CA ILE A 105 -19.23 -1.67 6.13
C ILE A 105 -18.80 -2.13 4.73
N GLU A 106 -19.75 -2.35 3.83
CA GLU A 106 -19.45 -2.73 2.45
C GLU A 106 -18.40 -1.77 1.82
N PRO A 107 -17.31 -2.30 1.23
CA PRO A 107 -16.28 -1.50 0.60
C PRO A 107 -16.83 -0.64 -0.54
N LEU A 108 -16.20 0.50 -0.77
CA LEU A 108 -16.53 1.36 -1.90
C LEU A 108 -15.81 0.87 -3.15
N HIS A 109 -16.50 0.84 -4.28
CA HIS A 109 -15.81 0.77 -5.57
C HIS A 109 -15.08 2.09 -5.83
N LEU A 110 -13.80 2.01 -6.17
CA LEU A 110 -12.95 3.15 -6.46
C LEU A 110 -12.56 3.14 -7.94
N ASP A 111 -13.08 4.11 -8.68
CA ASP A 111 -12.70 4.40 -10.05
C ASP A 111 -12.21 5.87 -10.16
N PRO A 112 -11.72 6.33 -11.33
CA PRO A 112 -11.26 7.70 -11.49
C PRO A 112 -12.29 8.77 -11.11
N ALA A 113 -13.59 8.50 -11.30
CA ALA A 113 -14.66 9.42 -10.94
C ALA A 113 -14.88 9.44 -9.42
N ALA A 114 -14.86 8.29 -8.76
CA ALA A 114 -14.99 8.17 -7.31
C ALA A 114 -13.87 8.89 -6.53
N VAL A 115 -12.68 8.99 -7.12
CA VAL A 115 -11.52 9.71 -6.54
C VAL A 115 -11.34 11.12 -7.11
N GLU A 116 -12.29 11.63 -7.89
CA GLU A 116 -12.23 12.98 -8.40
C GLU A 116 -12.34 14.00 -7.26
N GLY A 117 -11.44 14.99 -7.23
CA GLY A 117 -11.48 16.08 -6.25
C GLY A 117 -11.18 15.70 -4.79
N ILE A 118 -11.05 14.42 -4.42
CA ILE A 118 -10.84 14.02 -3.01
C ILE A 118 -9.54 14.56 -2.42
N HIS A 119 -8.51 14.75 -3.25
CA HIS A 119 -7.22 15.34 -2.88
C HIS A 119 -7.32 16.80 -2.37
N ARG A 120 -8.46 17.47 -2.60
CA ARG A 120 -8.74 18.82 -2.09
C ARG A 120 -9.37 18.80 -0.69
N LYS A 121 -9.68 17.62 -0.15
CA LYS A 121 -10.34 17.43 1.14
C LYS A 121 -9.35 16.85 2.15
N GLY A 122 -9.38 17.37 3.38
CA GLY A 122 -8.70 16.76 4.51
C GLY A 122 -9.29 15.39 4.89
N GLY A 123 -8.58 14.68 5.77
CA GLY A 123 -9.00 13.35 6.23
C GLY A 123 -8.88 12.27 5.15
N THR A 124 -9.73 11.24 5.24
CA THR A 124 -9.79 10.11 4.31
C THR A 124 -11.25 9.83 3.93
N VAL A 125 -11.54 9.67 2.63
CA VAL A 125 -12.87 9.27 2.14
C VAL A 125 -13.27 7.85 2.57
N LEU A 126 -12.32 7.02 2.97
CA LEU A 126 -12.59 5.66 3.48
C LEU A 126 -12.93 5.66 4.98
N GLY A 127 -12.70 6.76 5.69
CA GLY A 127 -12.66 6.74 7.15
C GLY A 127 -11.46 5.96 7.67
N SER A 128 -11.20 6.07 8.97
CA SER A 128 -10.07 5.40 9.62
C SER A 128 -10.48 4.95 11.02
N SER A 129 -9.83 3.91 11.53
CA SER A 129 -9.96 3.46 12.91
C SER A 129 -8.62 3.05 13.49
N ARG A 130 -8.57 2.94 14.82
CA ARG A 130 -7.48 2.32 15.57
C ARG A 130 -7.97 0.97 16.09
N GLY A 131 -7.06 0.02 16.20
CA GLY A 131 -7.32 -1.29 16.77
C GLY A 131 -7.03 -2.41 15.78
N PRO A 132 -6.82 -3.63 16.29
CA PRO A 132 -6.55 -4.80 15.46
C PRO A 132 -7.83 -5.28 14.77
N VAL A 133 -7.65 -6.13 13.77
CA VAL A 133 -8.68 -7.00 13.23
C VAL A 133 -8.28 -8.45 13.49
N ASP A 134 -9.24 -9.36 13.58
CA ASP A 134 -8.95 -10.78 13.49
C ASP A 134 -8.33 -11.07 12.12
N VAL A 135 -7.04 -11.43 12.11
CA VAL A 135 -6.25 -11.61 10.89
C VAL A 135 -6.80 -12.74 10.03
N GLY A 136 -7.30 -13.81 10.66
CA GLY A 136 -7.87 -14.95 9.94
C GLY A 136 -9.15 -14.56 9.19
N ARG A 137 -10.08 -13.88 9.88
CA ARG A 137 -11.33 -13.40 9.28
C ARG A 137 -11.09 -12.33 8.22
N ALA A 138 -10.12 -11.44 8.45
CA ALA A 138 -9.74 -10.43 7.47
C ALA A 138 -9.20 -11.08 6.18
N VAL A 139 -8.28 -12.06 6.30
CA VAL A 139 -7.75 -12.80 5.14
C VAL A 139 -8.85 -13.61 4.44
N GLU A 140 -9.75 -14.24 5.18
CA GLU A 140 -10.91 -14.93 4.59
C GLU A 140 -11.80 -13.99 3.77
N ASN A 141 -12.09 -12.80 4.30
CA ASN A 141 -12.87 -11.81 3.57
C ASN A 141 -12.14 -11.32 2.31
N LEU A 142 -10.83 -11.05 2.40
CA LEU A 142 -10.02 -10.66 1.25
C LEU A 142 -10.02 -11.77 0.17
N VAL A 143 -9.84 -13.02 0.55
CA VAL A 143 -9.88 -14.19 -0.35
C VAL A 143 -11.26 -14.37 -0.96
N ALA A 144 -12.33 -14.30 -0.15
CA ALA A 144 -13.70 -14.44 -0.62
C ALA A 144 -14.08 -13.34 -1.62
N ARG A 145 -13.50 -12.15 -1.44
CA ARG A 145 -13.62 -11.03 -2.39
C ARG A 145 -12.61 -11.11 -3.53
N GLY A 146 -11.75 -12.11 -3.61
CA GLY A 146 -10.76 -12.25 -4.69
C GLY A 146 -9.63 -11.21 -4.67
N ILE A 147 -9.43 -10.51 -3.55
CA ILE A 147 -8.38 -9.49 -3.41
C ILE A 147 -7.01 -10.19 -3.42
N ASN A 148 -6.16 -9.81 -4.36
CA ASN A 148 -4.78 -10.29 -4.49
C ASN A 148 -3.73 -9.19 -4.27
N MET A 149 -4.15 -7.94 -4.12
CA MET A 149 -3.30 -6.81 -3.78
C MET A 149 -3.99 -5.93 -2.73
N LEU A 150 -3.35 -5.68 -1.60
CA LEU A 150 -3.87 -4.83 -0.52
C LEU A 150 -2.87 -3.72 -0.20
N PHE A 151 -3.29 -2.46 -0.35
CA PHE A 151 -2.56 -1.28 0.07
C PHE A 151 -2.99 -0.87 1.48
N THR A 152 -2.04 -0.83 2.42
CA THR A 152 -2.28 -0.47 3.81
C THR A 152 -1.61 0.86 4.15
N VAL A 153 -2.41 1.92 4.30
CA VAL A 153 -1.92 3.27 4.58
C VAL A 153 -2.06 3.55 6.07
N GLY A 154 -0.95 3.71 6.79
CA GLY A 154 -0.97 3.88 8.24
C GLY A 154 0.40 3.88 8.90
N GLY A 155 0.43 4.11 10.21
CA GLY A 155 1.67 4.08 11.00
C GLY A 155 2.09 2.65 11.38
N ASP A 156 2.99 2.51 12.36
CA ASP A 156 3.59 1.22 12.74
C ASP A 156 2.59 0.11 13.07
N GLY A 157 1.53 0.43 13.81
CA GLY A 157 0.49 -0.56 14.13
C GLY A 157 -0.20 -1.09 12.88
N THR A 158 -0.33 -0.25 11.85
CA THR A 158 -0.83 -0.67 10.53
C THR A 158 0.18 -1.56 9.84
N GLN A 159 1.46 -1.18 9.80
CA GLN A 159 2.48 -1.99 9.12
C GLN A 159 2.71 -3.35 9.79
N ARG A 160 2.57 -3.44 11.12
CA ARG A 160 2.55 -4.72 11.84
C ARG A 160 1.36 -5.59 11.43
N GLY A 161 0.16 -5.01 11.32
CA GLY A 161 -1.03 -5.70 10.83
C GLY A 161 -0.88 -6.15 9.37
N ALA A 162 -0.27 -5.32 8.52
CA ALA A 162 0.01 -5.63 7.13
C ALA A 162 0.90 -6.88 6.99
N ASN A 163 1.98 -6.96 7.77
CA ASN A 163 2.82 -8.16 7.82
C ASN A 163 2.04 -9.38 8.31
N ALA A 164 1.19 -9.24 9.35
CA ALA A 164 0.37 -10.36 9.83
C ALA A 164 -0.62 -10.88 8.76
N LEU A 165 -1.26 -9.99 8.02
CA LEU A 165 -2.14 -10.34 6.89
C LEU A 165 -1.36 -11.07 5.79
N TYR A 166 -0.17 -10.58 5.43
CA TYR A 166 0.71 -11.21 4.44
C TYR A 166 1.12 -12.63 4.87
N GLN A 167 1.59 -12.80 6.10
CA GLN A 167 2.01 -14.11 6.61
C GLN A 167 0.85 -15.10 6.67
N GLU A 168 -0.34 -14.65 7.09
CA GLU A 168 -1.52 -15.51 7.15
C GLU A 168 -2.01 -15.91 5.76
N ALA A 169 -2.07 -14.97 4.80
CA ALA A 169 -2.41 -15.29 3.42
C ALA A 169 -1.41 -16.30 2.82
N ARG A 170 -0.11 -16.08 3.03
CA ARG A 170 0.95 -17.00 2.61
C ARG A 170 0.79 -18.38 3.24
N ARG A 171 0.50 -18.46 4.55
CA ARG A 171 0.25 -19.73 5.26
C ARG A 171 -0.93 -20.50 4.66
N ARG A 172 -1.94 -19.79 4.16
CA ARG A 172 -3.12 -20.36 3.48
C ARG A 172 -2.90 -20.64 1.98
N GLY A 173 -1.71 -20.36 1.43
CA GLY A 173 -1.43 -20.53 0.01
C GLY A 173 -2.11 -19.49 -0.89
N HIS A 174 -2.60 -18.38 -0.32
CA HIS A 174 -3.19 -17.29 -1.09
C HIS A 174 -2.12 -16.27 -1.47
N ALA A 175 -1.96 -16.03 -2.78
CA ALA A 175 -1.04 -15.02 -3.29
C ALA A 175 -1.61 -13.61 -3.08
N LEU A 176 -1.30 -13.03 -1.92
CA LEU A 176 -1.69 -11.67 -1.53
C LEU A 176 -0.45 -10.78 -1.40
N ALA A 177 -0.31 -9.79 -2.29
CA ALA A 177 0.63 -8.71 -2.06
C ALA A 177 0.04 -7.75 -1.03
N VAL A 178 0.76 -7.49 0.07
CA VAL A 178 0.39 -6.46 1.03
C VAL A 178 1.43 -5.34 0.97
N VAL A 179 1.03 -4.18 0.45
CA VAL A 179 1.89 -3.03 0.19
C VAL A 179 1.65 -1.97 1.27
N GLY A 180 2.66 -1.79 2.13
CA GLY A 180 2.64 -0.81 3.20
C GLY A 180 3.00 0.59 2.73
N ILE A 181 2.15 1.58 3.05
CA ILE A 181 2.42 3.00 2.81
C ILE A 181 2.52 3.69 4.18
N PRO A 182 3.74 3.96 4.68
CA PRO A 182 3.94 4.47 6.03
C PRO A 182 3.41 5.89 6.16
N LYS A 183 2.56 6.09 7.17
CA LYS A 183 1.89 7.35 7.48
C LYS A 183 2.20 7.79 8.91
N THR A 184 3.04 8.81 9.02
CA THR A 184 3.37 9.49 10.28
C THR A 184 3.58 10.98 10.01
N ILE A 185 3.04 11.82 10.91
CA ILE A 185 3.31 13.27 10.89
C ILE A 185 4.61 13.60 11.63
N ASP A 186 5.21 12.64 12.32
CA ASP A 186 6.40 12.85 13.15
C ASP A 186 7.70 12.64 12.37
N ASN A 187 7.61 12.15 11.11
CA ASN A 187 8.73 11.84 10.22
C ASN A 187 9.77 10.90 10.86
N ASP A 188 9.30 9.89 11.58
CA ASP A 188 10.08 9.00 12.43
C ASP A 188 10.28 7.59 11.85
N VAL A 189 10.07 7.43 10.54
CA VAL A 189 10.31 6.16 9.86
C VAL A 189 11.80 6.02 9.55
N ALA A 190 12.43 4.98 10.11
CA ALA A 190 13.83 4.67 9.85
C ALA A 190 14.12 4.59 8.33
N PHE A 191 15.25 5.17 7.92
CA PHE A 191 15.71 5.21 6.51
C PHE A 191 14.82 6.00 5.54
N VAL A 192 13.80 6.70 6.04
CA VAL A 192 12.95 7.60 5.25
C VAL A 192 13.24 9.03 5.68
N SER A 193 13.73 9.85 4.75
CA SER A 193 14.06 11.25 5.02
C SER A 193 12.82 12.13 5.18
N ARG A 194 11.71 11.77 4.53
CA ARG A 194 10.45 12.52 4.57
C ARG A 194 9.23 11.62 4.40
N THR A 195 8.31 11.67 5.34
CA THR A 195 6.97 11.09 5.25
C THR A 195 5.95 12.13 4.78
N PHE A 196 4.88 11.66 4.13
CA PHE A 196 3.83 12.56 3.66
C PHE A 196 3.07 13.15 4.86
N GLY A 197 2.59 14.39 4.70
CA GLY A 197 1.86 15.13 5.73
C GLY A 197 2.72 15.82 6.79
N PHE A 198 4.01 15.49 6.90
CA PHE A 198 4.96 16.18 7.80
C PHE A 198 5.07 17.68 7.49
N VAL A 199 5.37 18.04 6.25
CA VAL A 199 5.58 19.46 5.85
C VAL A 199 4.33 20.30 6.12
N SER A 200 3.15 19.81 5.74
CA SER A 200 1.89 20.52 5.99
C SER A 200 1.58 20.64 7.49
N ALA A 201 1.99 19.67 8.31
CA ALA A 201 1.84 19.78 9.77
C ALA A 201 2.76 20.86 10.36
N VAL A 202 3.96 21.03 9.81
CA VAL A 202 4.90 22.10 10.22
C VAL A 202 4.40 23.48 9.79
N GLU A 203 3.79 23.60 8.61
CA GLU A 203 3.24 24.89 8.11
C GLU A 203 2.08 25.42 8.96
N GLU A 204 1.33 24.53 9.62
CA GLU A 204 0.16 24.87 10.45
C GLU A 204 0.48 24.96 11.96
N ALA A 205 1.74 24.73 12.37
CA ALA A 205 2.19 24.73 13.77
C ALA A 205 2.71 26.11 14.22
#